data_AF-A0A1A2PRU0-F1
#
_entry.id   AF-A0A1A2PRU0-F1
#
_cell.length_a   1.000
_cell.length_b   1.000
_cell.length_c   1.000
_cell.angle_alpha   90.00
_cell.angle_beta   90.00
_cell.angle_gamma   90.00
#
_symmetry.space_group_name_H-M   'P 1'
#
loop_
_entity.id
_entity.type
_entity.pdbx_description
1 polymer ?
#
loop_
_entity_poly.entity_id
_entity_poly.type
_entity_poly.pdbx_seq_one_letter_code
_entity_poly.pdbx_strand_id
1 'polypeptide(L)' 'MNALNMTSKFCRWVYYEDSKTISVEYVLLGDHLQENELMTALAALARRADYHDDLLQQKLGGKRAFEV' A
#
# COMPACT_ATOMS: atom_id res chain seq x y z
N MET A 1 14.80 5.08 6.60
CA MET A 1 13.34 5.18 6.37
C MET A 1 13.13 5.82 4.99
N ASN A 2 12.27 5.26 4.12
CA ASN A 2 12.11 5.75 2.74
C ASN A 2 11.18 6.98 2.65
N ALA A 3 11.30 7.79 1.59
CA ALA A 3 10.54 9.03 1.45
C ALA A 3 9.01 8.84 1.40
N LEU A 4 8.54 7.71 0.87
CA LEU A 4 7.11 7.37 0.83
C LEU A 4 6.57 7.12 2.24
N ASN A 5 7.32 6.43 3.10
CA ASN A 5 6.98 6.21 4.50
C ASN A 5 7.09 7.47 5.35
N MET A 6 7.97 8.42 4.99
CA MET A 6 8.04 9.71 5.69
C MET A 6 6.81 10.60 5.44
N THR A 7 6.10 10.39 4.34
CA THR A 7 4.89 11.16 3.97
C THR A 7 3.60 10.38 4.19
N SER A 8 3.67 9.07 4.43
CA SER A 8 2.52 8.21 4.66
C SER A 8 2.20 8.11 6.16
N LYS A 9 1.01 8.58 6.55
CA LYS A 9 0.54 8.52 7.94
C LYS A 9 -0.29 7.29 8.27
N PHE A 10 -0.87 6.66 7.24
CA PHE A 10 -1.89 5.61 7.38
C PHE A 10 -1.44 4.27 6.79
N CYS A 11 -0.27 4.17 6.18
CA CYS A 11 0.20 2.92 5.60
C CYS A 11 1.72 2.89 5.61
N ARG A 12 2.26 1.67 5.53
CA ARG A 12 3.68 1.45 5.29
C ARG A 12 3.91 0.88 3.90
N TRP A 13 4.96 1.35 3.26
CA TRP A 13 5.49 0.82 2.02
C TRP A 13 6.60 -0.16 2.34
N VAL A 14 6.46 -1.39 1.83
CA VAL A 14 7.41 -2.49 2.01
C VAL A 14 7.85 -2.95 0.63
N TYR A 15 9.15 -3.25 0.49
CA TYR A 15 9.68 -3.91 -0.69
C TYR A 15 10.03 -5.35 -0.31
N TYR A 16 9.42 -6.31 -0.99
CA TYR A 16 9.70 -7.73 -0.87
C TYR A 16 10.71 -8.13 -1.95
N GLU A 17 11.95 -8.43 -1.54
CA GLU A 17 13.05 -8.71 -2.47
C GLU A 17 12.82 -9.99 -3.29
N ASP A 18 12.30 -11.04 -2.65
CA ASP A 18 12.08 -12.35 -3.29
C ASP A 18 11.09 -12.27 -4.45
N SER A 19 10.00 -11.52 -4.26
CA SER A 19 8.96 -11.31 -5.28
C SER A 19 9.16 -10.05 -6.10
N LYS A 20 10.21 -9.26 -5.82
CA LYS A 20 10.46 -7.92 -6.39
C LYS A 20 9.21 -7.03 -6.38
N THR A 21 8.42 -7.12 -5.31
CA THR A 21 7.11 -6.47 -5.20
C THR A 21 7.17 -5.34 -4.19
N ILE A 22 6.64 -4.18 -4.56
CA ILE A 22 6.37 -3.09 -3.61
C ILE A 22 4.93 -3.25 -3.14
N SER A 23 4.73 -3.39 -1.84
CA SER A 23 3.41 -3.51 -1.22
C SER A 23 3.13 -2.33 -0.32
N VAL A 24 1.86 -1.90 -0.32
CA VAL A 24 1.35 -0.97 0.68
C VAL A 24 0.56 -1.76 1.72
N GLU A 25 0.89 -1.55 2.99
CA GLU A 25 0.34 -2.36 4.07
C GLU A 25 -0.22 -1.45 5.17
N TYR A 26 -1.29 -1.93 5.79
CA TYR A 26 -1.88 -1.32 6.96
C TYR A 26 -2.20 -2.39 7.99
N VAL A 27 -1.87 -2.11 9.24
CA VAL A 27 -2.11 -3.03 10.35
C VAL A 27 -3.30 -2.53 11.14
N LEU A 28 -4.38 -3.31 11.15
CA LEU A 28 -5.52 -3.11 12.02
C LEU A 28 -5.28 -3.91 13.30
N LEU A 29 -5.21 -3.21 14.44
CA LEU A 29 -5.10 -3.82 15.76
C LEU A 29 -6.44 -3.67 16.46
N GLY A 30 -7.07 -4.78 16.83
CA GLY A 30 -8.30 -4.76 17.61
C GLY A 30 -8.80 -6.17 17.95
N ASP A 31 -9.33 -6.32 19.16
CA ASP A 31 -9.95 -7.59 19.62
C ASP A 31 -11.34 -7.79 19.00
N HIS A 32 -11.99 -6.70 18.59
CA HIS A 32 -13.31 -6.67 17.94
C HIS A 32 -13.28 -5.71 16.75
N LEU A 33 -12.73 -6.18 15.63
CA LEU A 33 -12.71 -5.42 14.38
C LEU A 33 -14.14 -5.24 13.86
N GLN A 34 -14.61 -4.00 13.76
CA GLN A 34 -15.92 -3.73 13.16
C GLN A 34 -15.81 -3.80 11.63
N GLU A 35 -16.81 -4.36 10.97
CA GLU A 35 -16.86 -4.49 9.50
C GLU A 35 -16.61 -3.14 8.80
N ASN A 36 -17.18 -2.07 9.33
CA ASN A 36 -17.02 -0.72 8.79
C ASN A 36 -15.57 -0.22 8.85
N GLU A 37 -14.82 -0.57 9.90
CA GLU A 37 -13.42 -0.19 10.05
C GLU A 37 -12.55 -0.93 9.04
N LEU A 38 -12.79 -2.22 8.85
CA LEU A 38 -12.11 -3.02 7.84
C LEU A 38 -12.37 -2.45 6.44
N MET A 39 -13.63 -2.22 6.09
CA MET A 39 -13.99 -1.71 4.77
C MET A 39 -13.42 -0.31 4.52
N THR A 40 -13.42 0.56 5.54
CA THR A 40 -12.83 1.90 5.46
C THR A 40 -11.32 1.83 5.25
N ALA A 41 -10.62 1.01 6.04
CA ALA A 41 -9.19 0.83 5.95
C ALA A 41 -8.77 0.23 4.59
N LEU A 42 -9.49 -0.78 4.12
CA LEU A 42 -9.26 -1.41 2.82
C LEU A 42 -9.45 -0.41 1.67
N ALA A 43 -10.53 0.37 1.69
CA ALA A 43 -10.79 1.38 0.66
C ALA A 43 -9.76 2.53 0.68
N ALA A 44 -9.23 2.88 1.85
CA ALA A 44 -8.15 3.86 1.98
C ALA A 44 -6.83 3.29 1.44
N LEU A 45 -6.52 2.03 1.74
CA LEU A 45 -5.32 1.34 1.27
C LEU A 45 -5.34 1.19 -0.26
N ALA A 46 -6.46 0.74 -0.83
CA ALA A 46 -6.61 0.55 -2.28
C ALA A 46 -6.44 1.87 -3.04
N ARG A 47 -7.08 2.95 -2.58
CA ARG A 47 -6.89 4.29 -3.18
C ARG A 47 -5.45 4.76 -3.13
N ARG A 48 -4.72 4.41 -2.06
CA ARG A 48 -3.31 4.80 -1.91
C ARG A 48 -2.39 3.98 -2.80
N ALA A 49 -2.67 2.69 -2.95
CA ALA A 49 -1.97 1.82 -3.90
C ALA A 49 -2.14 2.37 -5.32
N ASP A 50 -3.38 2.57 -5.75
CA ASP A 50 -3.74 3.05 -7.09
C ASP A 50 -3.09 4.40 -7.43
N TYR A 51 -3.17 5.37 -6.51
CA TYR A 51 -2.55 6.69 -6.71
C TYR A 51 -1.02 6.63 -6.90
N HIS A 52 -0.36 5.67 -6.25
CA HIS A 52 1.09 5.56 -6.29
C HIS A 52 1.60 4.56 -7.33
N ASP A 53 0.75 3.70 -7.90
CA ASP A 53 1.13 2.70 -8.92
C ASP A 53 1.76 3.38 -10.14
N ASP A 54 1.09 4.38 -10.72
CA ASP A 54 1.61 5.10 -11.90
C ASP A 54 2.93 5.85 -11.58
N LEU A 55 3.00 6.46 -10.40
CA LEU A 55 4.16 7.22 -9.92
C LEU A 55 5.37 6.30 -9.68
N LEU A 56 5.14 5.11 -9.12
CA LEU A 56 6.16 4.10 -8.89
C LEU A 56 6.63 3.48 -10.20
N GLN A 57 5.70 3.15 -11.10
CA GLN A 57 6.01 2.64 -12.43
C GLN A 57 6.87 3.63 -13.24
N GLN A 58 6.54 4.92 -13.19
CA GLN A 58 7.33 5.95 -13.87
C GLN A 58 8.76 6.08 -13.29
N LYS A 59 8.92 5.95 -11.97
CA LYS A 59 10.21 6.15 -11.30
C LYS A 59 11.13 4.94 -11.32
N LEU A 60 10.56 3.74 -11.19
CA LEU A 60 11.31 2.50 -10.95
C LEU A 60 11.13 1.48 -12.09
N GLY A 61 10.19 1.70 -13.00
CA GLY A 61 9.73 0.69 -13.95
C GLY A 61 8.81 -0.35 -13.28
N GLY A 62 8.58 -1.47 -13.96
CA GLY A 62 7.75 -2.57 -13.47
C GLY A 62 6.33 -2.59 -14.02
N LYS A 63 5.47 -3.40 -13.39
CA LYS A 63 4.06 -3.58 -13.75
C LYS A 63 3.17 -3.15 -12.60
N ARG A 64 2.01 -2.61 -12.93
CA ARG A 64 0.97 -2.29 -11.95
C ARG A 64 0.35 -3.57 -11.42
N ALA A 65 -0.22 -3.53 -10.22
CA ALA A 65 -0.76 -4.72 -9.56
C ALA A 65 -1.88 -5.40 -10.38
N PHE A 66 -2.61 -4.62 -11.20
CA PHE A 66 -3.70 -5.10 -12.05
C PHE A 66 -3.28 -5.54 -13.46
N GLU A 67 -2.00 -5.38 -13.81
CA GLU A 67 -1.44 -5.78 -15.12
C GLU A 67 -0.71 -7.13 -15.06
N VAL A 68 -0.86 -7.85 -13.95
CA VAL A 68 -0.27 -9.18 -13.71
C VAL A 68 -1.13 -10.28 -14.31
#